data_AF-A0A0R3S4W1-F1
#
_entry.id   AF-A0A0R3S4W1-F1
#
_cell.length_a   1.000
_cell.length_b   1.000
_cell.length_c   1.000
_cell.angle_alpha   90.00
_cell.angle_beta   90.00
_cell.angle_gamma   90.00
#
_symmetry.space_group_name_H-M   'P 1'
#
loop_
_entity.id
_entity.type
_entity.pdbx_description
1 polymer ?
#
loop_
_entity_poly.entity_id
_entity_poly.type
_entity_poly.pdbx_seq_one_letter_code
_entity_poly.pdbx_strand_id
1 'polypeptide(L)'
;MWSTIGCFATKRRIVFSFLTLRNSFLMDSIHFEKQEASLCAQHAVNMLLQGSYFTAVDLAEIASDIDNREGRVLNEQDVMSHNVDDSGFFSLQVIAEALKVFNLELIPLSNPRAAAYRDDPT
;
A
#
# COMPACT_ATOMS: atom_id res chain seq x y z
N MET A 1 1.81 -53.42 11.91
CA MET A 1 3.18 -53.74 11.50
C MET A 1 3.58 -52.79 10.38
N TRP A 2 4.05 -51.59 10.73
CA TRP A 2 4.65 -50.60 9.82
C TRP A 2 5.82 -49.93 10.55
N SER A 3 6.89 -49.68 9.80
CA SER A 3 8.29 -49.59 10.22
C SER A 3 8.69 -48.43 11.14
N THR A 4 9.78 -48.70 11.85
CA THR A 4 10.58 -47.93 12.81
C THR A 4 10.89 -46.47 12.46
N ILE A 5 10.69 -45.61 13.45
CA ILE A 5 11.23 -44.24 13.58
C ILE A 5 12.75 -44.33 13.78
N GLY A 6 13.52 -43.75 12.85
CA GLY A 6 14.95 -43.54 13.01
C GLY A 6 15.23 -42.20 13.67
N CYS A 7 15.65 -42.23 14.94
CA CYS A 7 16.18 -41.06 15.66
C CYS A 7 17.68 -40.94 15.38
N PHE A 8 18.13 -39.85 14.77
CA PHE A 8 19.57 -39.54 14.66
C PHE A 8 19.85 -38.26 15.44
N ALA A 9 20.44 -38.40 16.62
CA ALA A 9 20.97 -37.31 17.41
C ALA A 9 22.50 -37.28 17.22
N THR A 10 23.01 -36.30 16.47
CA THR A 10 24.45 -36.00 16.46
C THR A 10 24.70 -34.63 17.08
N LYS A 11 25.39 -34.67 18.22
CA LYS A 11 25.81 -33.54 19.06
C LYS A 11 26.93 -32.75 18.36
N ARG A 12 26.90 -31.41 18.51
CA ARG A 12 28.01 -30.43 18.42
C ARG A 12 28.39 -29.87 17.04
N ARG A 13 27.72 -28.77 16.66
CA ARG A 13 28.31 -27.46 16.31
C ARG A 13 27.19 -26.53 15.86
N ILE A 14 26.94 -25.46 16.61
CA ILE A 14 26.12 -24.34 16.13
C ILE A 14 27.04 -23.55 15.20
N VAL A 15 26.96 -23.87 13.91
CA VAL A 15 27.30 -22.90 12.86
C VAL A 15 25.93 -22.36 12.44
N PHE A 16 25.65 -21.09 12.76
CA PHE A 16 24.48 -20.39 12.23
C PHE A 16 24.67 -20.29 10.71
N SER A 17 24.22 -21.32 9.99
CA SER A 17 24.04 -21.24 8.55
C SER A 17 22.81 -20.37 8.33
N PHE A 18 23.05 -19.14 7.88
CA PHE A 18 22.12 -18.38 7.05
C PHE A 18 21.60 -19.32 5.97
N LEU A 19 20.30 -19.60 5.92
CA LEU A 19 19.54 -19.94 4.73
C LEU A 19 18.05 -19.96 5.08
N THR A 20 17.45 -18.78 4.87
CA THR A 20 16.13 -18.61 4.24
C THR A 20 14.98 -19.45 4.83
N LEU A 21 14.33 -18.90 5.86
CA LEU A 21 12.87 -18.95 5.89
C LEU A 21 12.37 -18.11 4.71
N ARG A 22 12.50 -18.64 3.49
CA ARG A 22 11.72 -18.17 2.35
C ARG A 22 10.30 -18.53 2.72
N ASN A 23 9.63 -17.58 3.36
CA ASN A 23 8.21 -17.64 3.63
C ASN A 23 7.56 -17.74 2.24
N SER A 24 7.36 -18.96 1.76
CA SER A 24 6.53 -19.24 0.60
C SER A 24 5.09 -19.02 1.05
N PHE A 25 4.74 -17.75 1.33
CA PHE A 25 3.40 -17.28 1.04
C PHE A 25 3.27 -17.44 -0.46
N LEU A 26 2.67 -18.57 -0.85
CA LEU A 26 2.15 -18.75 -2.19
C LEU A 26 1.20 -17.57 -2.45
N MET A 27 1.66 -16.55 -3.16
CA MET A 27 0.77 -15.62 -3.85
C MET A 27 0.13 -16.42 -4.99
N ASP A 28 -0.89 -17.22 -4.65
CA ASP A 28 -1.58 -18.11 -5.60
C ASP A 28 -2.32 -17.31 -6.70
N SER A 29 -2.56 -16.02 -6.47
CA SER A 29 -3.14 -15.08 -7.43
C SER A 29 -2.74 -13.63 -7.12
N ILE A 30 -2.39 -12.85 -8.15
CA ILE A 30 -2.14 -11.41 -8.06
C ILE A 30 -3.45 -10.67 -8.30
N HIS A 31 -3.81 -9.72 -7.42
CA HIS A 31 -4.95 -8.83 -7.63
C HIS A 31 -4.57 -7.76 -8.66
N PHE A 32 -5.30 -7.73 -9.77
CA PHE A 32 -5.14 -6.75 -10.84
C PHE A 32 -6.51 -6.18 -11.21
N GLU A 33 -6.65 -4.87 -11.11
CA GLU A 33 -7.82 -4.14 -11.58
C GLU A 33 -7.49 -3.46 -12.89
N LYS A 34 -8.17 -3.85 -13.97
CA LYS A 34 -8.03 -3.14 -15.23
C LYS A 34 -8.61 -1.74 -15.04
N GLN A 35 -7.81 -0.72 -15.37
CA GLN A 35 -8.29 0.66 -15.31
C GLN A 35 -9.40 0.87 -16.34
N GLU A 36 -10.55 1.32 -15.84
CA GLU A 36 -11.66 1.80 -16.65
C GLU A 36 -11.82 3.31 -16.36
N ALA A 37 -12.01 4.12 -17.41
CA ALA A 37 -12.05 5.59 -17.31
C ALA A 37 -10.78 6.21 -16.66
N SER A 38 -10.90 7.43 -16.11
CA SER A 38 -9.79 8.18 -15.51
C SER A 38 -9.61 7.91 -14.01
N LEU A 39 -10.05 6.75 -13.50
CA LEU A 39 -10.01 6.40 -12.07
C LEU A 39 -8.68 5.77 -11.64
N CYS A 40 -7.55 6.38 -12.03
CA CYS A 40 -6.23 5.80 -11.81
C CYS A 40 -5.89 5.62 -10.32
N ALA A 41 -6.31 6.54 -9.45
CA ALA A 41 -6.01 6.48 -8.01
C ALA A 41 -6.66 5.26 -7.35
N GLN A 42 -7.92 4.97 -7.66
CA GLN A 42 -8.64 3.81 -7.14
C GLN A 42 -7.90 2.51 -7.47
N HIS A 43 -7.64 2.29 -8.76
CA HIS A 43 -7.01 1.06 -9.22
C HIS A 43 -5.57 0.93 -8.72
N ALA A 44 -4.82 2.04 -8.68
CA ALA A 44 -3.45 2.04 -8.16
C ALA A 44 -3.40 1.61 -6.68
N VAL A 45 -4.27 2.16 -5.83
CA VAL A 45 -4.29 1.83 -4.39
C VAL A 45 -4.78 0.40 -4.16
N ASN A 46 -5.81 -0.05 -4.88
CA ASN A 46 -6.32 -1.42 -4.76
C ASN A 46 -5.29 -2.46 -5.22
N MET A 47 -4.59 -2.19 -6.31
CA MET A 47 -3.51 -3.06 -6.78
C MET A 47 -2.31 -3.04 -5.83
N LEU A 48 -1.98 -1.89 -5.23
CA LEU A 48 -0.92 -1.80 -4.21
C LEU A 48 -1.26 -2.65 -2.97
N LEU A 49 -2.50 -2.59 -2.49
CA LEU A 49 -2.97 -3.33 -1.31
C LEU A 49 -3.36 -4.78 -1.63
N GLN A 50 -3.28 -5.18 -2.90
CA GLN A 50 -3.68 -6.49 -3.39
C GLN A 50 -5.13 -6.87 -3.02
N GLY A 51 -6.05 -5.93 -3.15
CA GLY A 51 -7.48 -6.14 -2.94
C GLY A 51 -8.34 -4.90 -3.27
N SER A 52 -9.64 -5.09 -3.49
CA SER A 52 -10.58 -4.01 -3.82
C SER A 52 -11.08 -3.30 -2.55
N TYR A 53 -10.22 -2.51 -1.93
CA TYR A 53 -10.50 -1.82 -0.66
C TYR A 53 -11.17 -0.45 -0.83
N PHE A 54 -10.88 0.24 -1.93
CA PHE A 54 -11.41 1.58 -2.21
C PHE A 54 -12.22 1.61 -3.49
N THR A 55 -13.28 2.40 -3.46
CA THR A 55 -14.06 2.83 -4.62
C THR A 55 -13.82 4.32 -4.89
N ALA A 56 -14.22 4.80 -6.08
CA ALA A 56 -14.17 6.22 -6.41
C ALA A 56 -14.99 7.08 -5.43
N VAL A 57 -16.07 6.53 -4.87
CA VAL A 57 -16.90 7.22 -3.86
C VAL A 57 -16.10 7.39 -2.56
N ASP A 58 -15.45 6.33 -2.09
CA ASP A 58 -14.64 6.39 -0.87
C ASP A 58 -13.51 7.42 -0.99
N LEU A 59 -12.84 7.47 -2.16
CA LEU A 59 -11.79 8.45 -2.41
C LEU A 59 -12.34 9.89 -2.53
N ALA A 60 -13.55 10.07 -3.04
CA ALA A 60 -14.19 11.38 -3.13
C ALA A 60 -14.62 11.90 -1.75
N GLU A 61 -15.05 11.02 -0.85
CA GLU A 61 -15.32 11.38 0.55
C GLU A 61 -14.04 11.86 1.26
N ILE A 62 -12.93 11.13 1.07
CA ILE A 62 -11.62 11.55 1.59
C ILE A 62 -11.20 12.91 1.01
N ALA A 63 -11.40 13.13 -0.30
CA ALA A 63 -11.10 14.41 -0.93
C ALA A 63 -11.91 15.56 -0.30
N SER A 64 -13.23 15.35 -0.11
CA SER A 64 -14.10 16.34 0.53
C SER A 64 -13.68 16.65 1.98
N ASP A 65 -13.26 15.64 2.74
CA ASP A 65 -12.76 15.83 4.10
C ASP A 65 -11.48 16.67 4.13
N ILE A 66 -10.58 16.47 3.15
CA ILE A 66 -9.37 17.28 2.99
C ILE A 66 -9.74 18.72 2.62
N ASP A 67 -10.59 18.92 1.61
CA ASP A 67 -11.05 20.25 1.18
C ASP A 67 -11.69 21.02 2.34
N ASN A 68 -12.55 20.36 3.12
CA ASN A 68 -13.20 20.94 4.30
C ASN A 68 -12.19 21.38 5.37
N ARG A 69 -11.11 20.62 5.56
CA ARG A 69 -10.04 20.97 6.52
C ARG A 69 -9.19 22.12 6.00
N GLU A 70 -8.85 22.12 4.72
CA GLU A 70 -8.07 23.18 4.08
C GLU A 70 -8.85 24.50 4.07
N GLY A 71 -10.14 24.47 3.70
CA GLY A 71 -10.99 25.65 3.71
C GLY A 71 -11.17 26.27 5.10
N ARG A 72 -11.24 25.46 6.16
CA ARG A 72 -11.24 25.96 7.56
C ARG A 72 -9.95 26.68 7.93
N VAL A 73 -8.81 26.23 7.41
CA VAL A 73 -7.49 26.85 7.67
C VAL A 73 -7.31 28.13 6.87
N LEU A 74 -7.77 28.14 5.61
CA LEU A 74 -7.67 29.27 4.71
C LEU A 74 -8.76 30.33 4.92
N ASN A 75 -9.79 30.01 5.72
CA ASN A 75 -11.01 30.81 5.89
C ASN A 75 -11.72 31.09 4.55
N GLU A 76 -11.58 30.15 3.63
CA GLU A 76 -12.19 30.15 2.30
C GLU A 76 -13.07 28.91 2.21
N GLN A 77 -14.34 29.10 1.86
CA GLN A 77 -15.22 28.00 1.49
C GLN A 77 -15.28 27.98 -0.02
N ASP A 78 -14.29 27.35 -0.65
CA ASP A 78 -14.36 27.11 -2.08
C ASP A 78 -15.52 26.14 -2.36
N VAL A 79 -16.31 26.46 -3.38
CA VAL A 79 -17.42 25.60 -3.82
C VAL A 79 -16.89 24.46 -4.67
N MET A 80 -15.69 24.62 -5.23
CA MET A 80 -15.02 23.62 -6.05
C MET A 80 -13.97 22.87 -5.23
N SER A 81 -13.96 21.54 -5.37
CA SER A 81 -12.94 20.68 -4.78
C SER A 81 -11.61 20.86 -5.50
N HIS A 82 -10.51 20.92 -4.73
CA HIS A 82 -9.14 20.96 -5.27
C HIS A 82 -8.51 19.57 -5.29
N ASN A 83 -9.11 18.62 -4.56
CA ASN A 83 -8.57 17.30 -4.31
C ASN A 83 -9.16 16.19 -5.21
N VAL A 84 -10.30 16.46 -5.84
CA VAL A 84 -10.91 15.64 -6.89
C VAL A 84 -11.54 16.52 -7.98
N ASP A 85 -11.40 16.13 -9.25
CA ASP A 85 -12.05 16.79 -10.39
C ASP A 85 -13.22 15.98 -10.99
N ASP A 86 -14.03 16.64 -11.81
CA ASP A 86 -15.20 16.03 -12.48
C ASP A 86 -14.83 14.92 -13.48
N SER A 87 -13.54 14.79 -13.82
CA SER A 87 -13.04 13.73 -14.68
C SER A 87 -12.64 12.47 -13.90
N GLY A 88 -12.52 12.55 -12.57
CA GLY A 88 -12.13 11.46 -11.70
C GLY A 88 -10.63 11.41 -11.37
N PHE A 89 -9.90 12.51 -11.57
CA PHE A 89 -8.53 12.64 -11.06
C PHE A 89 -8.54 13.00 -9.58
N PHE A 90 -7.70 12.32 -8.81
CA PHE A 90 -7.53 12.56 -7.37
C PHE A 90 -6.13 13.10 -7.09
N SER A 91 -6.03 14.00 -6.10
CA SER A 91 -4.76 14.52 -5.65
C SER A 91 -3.93 13.46 -4.92
N LEU A 92 -2.62 13.69 -4.83
CA LEU A 92 -1.72 12.81 -4.07
C LEU A 92 -2.06 12.82 -2.56
N GLN A 93 -2.64 13.91 -2.05
CA GLN A 93 -3.04 14.01 -0.65
C GLN A 93 -4.17 13.02 -0.32
N VAL A 94 -5.13 12.82 -1.24
CA VAL A 94 -6.20 11.83 -1.11
C VAL A 94 -5.60 10.42 -0.98
N ILE A 95 -4.65 10.07 -1.85
CA ILE A 95 -3.97 8.77 -1.82
C ILE A 95 -3.21 8.59 -0.50
N ALA A 96 -2.49 9.63 -0.05
CA ALA A 96 -1.74 9.60 1.20
C ALA A 96 -2.65 9.42 2.42
N GLU A 97 -3.83 10.06 2.45
CA GLU A 97 -4.80 9.91 3.55
C GLU A 97 -5.45 8.52 3.55
N ALA A 98 -5.79 7.98 2.38
CA ALA A 98 -6.33 6.63 2.23
C ALA A 98 -5.39 5.56 2.81
N LEU A 99 -4.08 5.69 2.55
CA LEU A 99 -3.06 4.74 3.04
C LEU A 99 -2.88 4.77 4.57
N LYS A 100 -3.22 5.87 5.24
CA LYS A 100 -3.13 5.97 6.71
C LYS A 100 -4.07 4.99 7.42
N VAL A 101 -5.19 4.63 6.81
CA VAL A 101 -6.13 3.62 7.35
C VAL A 101 -5.44 2.25 7.54
N PHE A 102 -4.49 1.94 6.66
CA PHE A 102 -3.67 0.73 6.72
C PHE A 102 -2.36 0.93 7.48
N ASN A 103 -2.21 2.06 8.18
CA ASN A 103 -1.01 2.43 8.92
C ASN A 103 0.25 2.52 8.03
N LEU A 104 0.05 2.88 6.75
CA LEU A 104 1.09 3.10 5.75
C LEU A 104 1.35 4.61 5.56
N GLU A 105 2.59 4.96 5.26
CA GLU A 105 3.02 6.32 4.99
C GLU A 105 3.52 6.43 3.55
N LEU A 106 3.03 7.42 2.80
CA LEU A 106 3.51 7.73 1.46
C LEU A 106 4.65 8.74 1.53
N ILE A 107 5.86 8.29 1.22
CA ILE A 107 7.06 9.16 1.17
C ILE A 107 7.57 9.32 -0.27
N PRO A 108 7.95 10.53 -0.70
CA PRO A 108 8.61 10.71 -1.99
C PRO A 108 9.95 9.98 -2.04
N LEU A 109 10.27 9.36 -3.17
CA LEU A 109 11.55 8.66 -3.34
C LEU A 109 12.77 9.60 -3.23
N SER A 110 12.59 10.90 -3.50
CA SER A 110 13.61 11.93 -3.31
C SER A 110 13.93 12.23 -1.83
N ASN A 111 13.08 11.79 -0.90
CA ASN A 111 13.28 12.00 0.53
C ASN A 111 14.55 11.27 1.01
N PRO A 112 15.40 11.89 1.87
CA PRO A 112 16.54 11.20 2.47
C PRO A 112 16.18 9.90 3.19
N ARG A 113 14.98 9.81 3.79
CA ARG A 113 14.48 8.59 4.44
C ARG A 113 14.29 7.43 3.47
N ALA A 114 14.11 7.72 2.18
CA ALA A 114 13.98 6.73 1.12
C ALA A 114 15.32 6.39 0.44
N ALA A 115 16.46 6.90 0.94
CA ALA A 115 17.76 6.64 0.32
C ALA A 115 18.10 5.15 0.24
N ALA A 116 17.83 4.39 1.31
CA ALA A 116 18.06 2.94 1.31
C ALA A 116 17.27 2.22 0.19
N TYR A 117 16.00 2.61 -0.01
CA TYR A 117 15.12 2.01 -1.02
C TYR A 117 15.42 2.47 -2.46
N ARG A 118 16.20 3.54 -2.64
CA ARG A 118 16.68 3.96 -3.97
C ARG A 118 17.80 3.07 -4.47
N ASP A 119 18.71 2.72 -3.57
CA ASP A 119 19.89 1.92 -3.89
C ASP A 119 19.55 0.42 -3.91
N ASP A 120 18.63 -0.02 -3.04
CA ASP A 120 18.10 -1.38 -2.99
C ASP A 120 16.57 -1.35 -2.73
N PRO A 121 15.72 -1.50 -3.76
CA PRO A 121 14.26 -1.45 -3.62
C PRO A 121 13.65 -2.73 -3.03
N THR A 122 14.46 -3.64 -2.48
CA THR A 122 14.06 -5.01 -2.09
C THR A 122 13.99 -5.26 -0.59
#